data_AF-A0AA43BFC2-F1
#
_entry.id   AF-A0AA43BFC2-F1
#
_cell.length_a   1.000
_cell.length_b   1.000
_cell.length_c   1.000
_cell.angle_alpha   90.00
_cell.angle_beta   90.00
_cell.angle_gamma   90.00
#
_symmetry.space_group_name_H-M   'P 1'
#
loop_
_entity.id
_entity.type
_entity.pdbx_description
1 polymer ?
#
loop_
_entity_poly.entity_id
_entity_poly.type
_entity_poly.pdbx_seq_one_letter_code
_entity_poly.pdbx_strand_id
1 'polypeptide(L)' 'MAQHLPPGRDLMNKVRAGMTLQNTTVSAWCRKNGINPSAARQAIYGTWAGPKGKALRATLLRAAGVKDVA' A
#
# COMPACT_ATOMS: atom_id res chain seq x y z
N MET A 1 -17.07 -4.29 -11.55
CA MET A 1 -17.33 -3.19 -10.60
C MET A 1 -16.01 -2.75 -10.00
N ALA A 2 -15.43 -1.64 -10.47
CA ALA A 2 -14.16 -1.12 -9.94
C ALA A 2 -14.47 -0.14 -8.80
N GLN A 3 -14.06 -0.47 -7.58
CA GLN A 3 -14.38 0.29 -6.38
C GLN A 3 -13.35 1.40 -6.16
N HIS A 4 -13.80 2.65 -6.10
CA HIS A 4 -13.01 3.80 -5.64
C HIS A 4 -12.71 3.61 -4.15
N LEU A 5 -11.42 3.59 -3.79
CA LEU A 5 -10.96 3.27 -2.44
C LEU A 5 -10.38 4.50 -1.76
N PRO A 6 -11.11 5.13 -0.84
CA PRO A 6 -10.53 6.21 -0.06
C PRO A 6 -9.33 5.69 0.75
N PRO A 7 -8.27 6.49 0.91
CA PRO A 7 -7.15 6.15 1.79
C PRO A 7 -7.67 5.80 3.19
N GLY A 8 -7.35 4.60 3.67
CA GLY A 8 -7.94 4.09 4.90
C GLY A 8 -7.76 2.58 5.09
N ARG A 9 -8.55 2.02 6.02
CA ARG A 9 -8.47 0.60 6.39
C ARG A 9 -8.79 -0.34 5.22
N ASP A 10 -9.71 0.05 4.34
CA ASP A 10 -10.09 -0.78 3.19
C ASP A 10 -8.96 -0.93 2.17
N LEU A 11 -8.30 0.20 1.82
CA LEU A 11 -7.13 0.20 0.95
C LEU A 11 -6.00 -0.69 1.53
N MET A 12 -5.75 -0.59 2.84
CA MET A 12 -4.77 -1.44 3.53
C MET A 12 -5.15 -2.93 3.46
N ASN A 13 -6.43 -3.27 3.60
CA ASN A 13 -6.88 -4.65 3.50
C ASN A 13 -6.69 -5.20 2.08
N LYS A 14 -6.97 -4.41 1.04
CA LYS A 14 -6.70 -4.83 -0.35
C LYS A 14 -5.22 -4.98 -0.64
N VAL A 15 -4.38 -4.06 -0.16
CA VAL A 15 -2.92 -4.18 -0.28
C VAL A 15 -2.42 -5.45 0.41
N ARG A 16 -2.92 -5.75 1.61
CA ARG A 16 -2.59 -6.99 2.32
C ARG A 16 -3.04 -8.22 1.54
N ALA A 17 -4.30 -8.26 1.07
CA ALA A 17 -4.82 -9.36 0.28
C ALA A 17 -3.98 -9.60 -0.98
N GLY A 18 -3.66 -8.54 -1.72
CA GLY A 18 -2.83 -8.61 -2.93
C GLY A 18 -1.40 -9.09 -2.68
N MET A 19 -0.80 -8.70 -1.54
CA MET A 19 0.49 -9.23 -1.14
C MET A 19 0.42 -10.70 -0.68
N THR A 20 -0.62 -11.07 0.08
CA THR A 20 -0.85 -12.45 0.50
C THR A 20 -1.06 -13.37 -0.69
N LEU A 21 -1.79 -12.93 -1.72
CA LEU A 21 -1.94 -13.67 -2.99
C LEU A 21 -0.60 -13.91 -3.71
N GLN A 22 0.40 -13.05 -3.47
CA GLN A 22 1.76 -13.19 -3.99
C GLN A 22 2.70 -13.91 -3.01
N ASN A 23 2.15 -14.56 -1.98
CA ASN A 23 2.89 -15.21 -0.92
C ASN A 23 3.88 -14.28 -0.19
N THR A 24 3.54 -12.99 -0.12
CA THR A 24 4.34 -11.97 0.57
C THR A 24 3.48 -11.18 1.56
N THR A 25 4.12 -10.39 2.42
CA THR A 25 3.40 -9.52 3.36
C THR A 25 3.91 -8.09 3.24
N VAL A 26 3.09 -7.12 3.64
CA VAL A 26 3.50 -5.69 3.66
C VAL A 26 4.78 -5.51 4.46
N SER A 27 4.90 -6.16 5.61
CA SER A 27 6.11 -6.12 6.45
C SER A 27 7.33 -6.74 5.77
N ALA A 28 7.16 -7.89 5.10
CA ALA A 28 8.26 -8.54 4.38
C ALA A 28 8.71 -7.72 3.16
N TRP A 29 7.75 -7.17 2.41
CA TRP A 29 8.03 -6.27 1.29
C TRP A 29 8.74 -5.00 1.77
N CYS A 30 8.27 -4.40 2.86
CA CYS A 30 8.93 -3.26 3.51
C CYS A 30 10.38 -3.60 3.90
N ARG A 31 10.62 -4.74 4.56
CA ARG A 31 11.98 -5.18 4.92
C ARG A 31 12.88 -5.38 3.71
N LYS A 32 12.36 -6.00 2.64
CA LYS A 32 13.10 -6.23 1.39
C LYS A 32 13.50 -4.92 0.68
N ASN A 33 12.66 -3.89 0.79
CA ASN A 33 12.90 -2.58 0.18
C ASN A 33 13.53 -1.54 1.13
N GLY A 34 13.90 -1.94 2.36
CA GLY A 34 14.47 -1.02 3.36
C GLY A 34 13.48 0.06 3.83
N ILE A 35 12.17 -0.16 3.68
CA ILE A 35 11.12 0.79 4.05
C ILE A 35 10.60 0.46 5.45
N ASN A 36 10.36 1.49 6.25
CA ASN A 36 9.73 1.32 7.55
C ASN A 36 8.24 0.94 7.38
N PRO A 37 7.76 -0.19 7.96
CA PRO A 37 6.36 -0.60 7.87
C PRO A 37 5.37 0.43 8.43
N SER A 38 5.79 1.24 9.41
CA SER A 38 4.98 2.34 9.93
C SER A 38 4.80 3.45 8.90
N ALA A 39 5.84 3.79 8.14
CA ALA A 39 5.77 4.77 7.06
C ALA A 39 4.91 4.26 5.88
N ALA A 40 5.03 2.98 5.54
CA ALA A 40 4.17 2.32 4.57
C ALA A 40 2.69 2.37 4.98
N ARG A 41 2.41 2.10 6.26
CA ARG A 41 1.07 2.24 6.82
C ARG A 41 0.56 3.69 6.70
N GLN A 42 1.33 4.68 7.16
CA GLN A 42 0.92 6.09 7.06
C GLN A 42 0.71 6.56 5.61
N ALA A 43 1.49 6.07 4.66
CA ALA A 43 1.32 6.36 3.24
C ALA A 43 0.01 5.77 2.68
N ILE A 44 -0.33 4.52 3.03
CA ILE A 44 -1.58 3.86 2.62
C ILE A 44 -2.80 4.53 3.26
N TYR A 45 -2.71 4.89 4.54
CA TYR A 45 -3.78 5.58 5.27
C TYR A 45 -3.96 7.04 4.87
N GLY A 46 -3.07 7.60 4.04
CA GLY A 46 -3.10 9.01 3.63
C GLY A 46 -2.62 9.99 4.71
N THR A 47 -2.25 9.52 5.90
CA THR A 47 -1.64 10.32 6.97
C THR A 47 -0.33 10.98 6.51
N TRP A 48 0.43 10.30 5.65
CA TRP A 48 1.64 10.86 5.04
C TRP A 48 1.41 11.17 3.55
N ALA A 49 0.88 12.37 3.29
CA ALA A 49 0.53 12.84 1.94
C ALA A 49 1.64 13.62 1.20
N GLY A 50 2.86 13.66 1.75
CA GLY A 50 4.01 14.29 1.08
C GLY A 50 4.40 13.57 -0.23
N PRO A 51 5.23 14.18 -1.09
CA PRO A 51 5.61 13.61 -2.38
C PRO A 51 6.23 12.21 -2.26
N LYS A 52 7.06 11.98 -1.22
CA LYS A 52 7.62 10.65 -0.91
C LYS A 52 6.57 9.64 -0.45
N GLY A 53 5.57 10.07 0.33
CA GLY A 53 4.49 9.21 0.81
C GLY A 53 3.55 8.78 -0.32
N LYS A 54 3.21 9.70 -1.23
CA LYS A 54 2.44 9.37 -2.45
C LYS A 54 3.19 8.39 -3.35
N ALA A 55 4.47 8.61 -3.58
CA ALA A 55 5.31 7.69 -4.34
C ALA A 55 5.35 6.30 -3.68
N LEU A 56 5.55 6.25 -2.36
CA LEU A 56 5.57 5.00 -1.60
C LEU A 56 4.24 4.25 -1.68
N ARG A 57 3.12 4.96 -1.52
CA ARG A 57 1.76 4.40 -1.67
C ARG A 57 1.59 3.80 -3.07
N ALA A 58 1.96 4.52 -4.13
CA ALA A 58 1.87 4.03 -5.50
C ALA A 58 2.71 2.76 -5.72
N THR A 59 3.92 2.70 -5.16
CA THR A 59 4.77 1.51 -5.24
C THR A 59 4.16 0.31 -4.49
N LEU A 60 3.61 0.54 -3.29
CA LEU A 60 2.92 -0.50 -2.51
C LEU A 60 1.70 -1.05 -3.23
N LEU A 61 0.88 -0.17 -3.81
CA LEU A 61 -0.29 -0.55 -4.59
C LEU A 61 0.09 -1.38 -5.82
N ARG A 62 1.12 -0.93 -6.55
CA ARG A 62 1.66 -1.66 -7.70
C ARG A 62 2.21 -3.03 -7.27
N ALA A 63 2.97 -3.08 -6.18
CA ALA A 63 3.50 -4.32 -5.63
C ALA A 63 2.40 -5.27 -5.15
N ALA A 64 1.27 -4.75 -4.67
CA ALA A 64 0.12 -5.57 -4.28
C ALA A 64 -0.81 -5.91 -5.46
N GLY A 65 -0.56 -5.41 -6.67
CA GLY A 65 -1.48 -5.57 -7.81
C GLY A 65 -2.81 -4.84 -7.65
N VAL A 66 -2.90 -3.88 -6.71
CA VAL A 66 -4.10 -3.09 -6.45
C VAL A 66 -4.05 -1.85 -7.34
N LYS A 67 -4.99 -1.72 -8.29
CA LYS A 67 -5.15 -0.50 -9.08
C LYS A 67 -5.92 0.53 -8.26
N ASP A 68 -5.24 1.61 -7.89
CA ASP A 68 -5.88 2.84 -7.42
C ASP A 68 -6.50 3.51 -8.65
N VAL A 69 -7.80 3.29 -8.84
CA VAL A 69 -8.57 4.06 -9.83
C VAL A 69 -8.98 5.34 -9.10
N ALA A 70 -8.08 6.32 -9.14
CA ALA A 70 -8.40 7.71 -8.88
C ALA A 70 -9.22 8.27 -10.05
#